data_AF-A0A4R4DV18-F1
#
_entry.id   AF-A0A4R4DV18-F1
#
_cell.length_a   1.000
_cell.length_b   1.000
_cell.length_c   1.000
_cell.angle_alpha   90.00
_cell.angle_beta   90.00
_cell.angle_gamma   90.00
#
_symmetry.space_group_name_H-M   'P 1'
#
loop_
_entity.id
_entity.type
_entity.pdbx_description
1 polymer ?
#
loop_
_entity_poly.entity_id
_entity_poly.type
_entity_poly.pdbx_seq_one_letter_code
_entity_poly.pdbx_strand_id
1 'polypeptide(L)'
;MNASEALARAEAAGVRLRLRPDGGVRMDAAEPPPADVLADLRRWRKDVAHLLALRCLIAFYERAQADALAALAAPDSDLAAERVVMAQHYSAAPPGESVR
;
A
#
# COMPACT_ATOMS: atom_id res chain seq x y z
N MET A 1 16.11 -15.84 8.92
CA MET A 1 15.95 -14.97 7.73
C MET A 1 14.53 -15.08 7.22
N ASN A 2 13.81 -13.97 7.10
CA ASN A 2 12.42 -13.90 6.61
C ASN A 2 12.30 -13.05 5.32
N ALA A 3 11.10 -12.96 4.74
CA ALA A 3 10.86 -12.23 3.49
C ALA A 3 11.14 -10.72 3.59
N SER A 4 10.84 -10.10 4.74
CA SER A 4 11.11 -8.67 4.98
C SER A 4 12.61 -8.40 5.03
N GLU A 5 13.37 -9.26 5.72
CA GLU A 5 14.84 -9.18 5.79
C GLU A 5 15.48 -9.42 4.41
N ALA A 6 14.98 -10.38 3.63
CA ALA A 6 15.45 -10.63 2.27
C ALA A 6 15.19 -9.42 1.35
N LEU A 7 14.03 -8.79 1.47
CA LEU A 7 13.68 -7.58 0.74
C LEU A 7 14.59 -6.40 1.13
N ALA A 8 14.79 -6.14 2.42
CA ALA A 8 15.66 -5.08 2.91
C ALA A 8 17.12 -5.29 2.48
N ARG A 9 17.59 -6.54 2.49
CA ARG A 9 18.94 -6.91 2.04
C ARG A 9 19.12 -6.68 0.54
N ALA A 10 18.11 -7.03 -0.26
CA ALA A 10 18.12 -6.75 -1.70
C ALA A 10 18.17 -5.24 -1.98
N GLU A 11 17.36 -4.45 -1.27
CA GLU A 11 17.36 -2.98 -1.37
C GLU A 11 18.71 -2.37 -1.00
N ALA A 12 19.35 -2.86 0.07
CA ALA A 12 20.68 -2.45 0.48
C ALA A 12 21.77 -2.82 -0.54
N ALA A 13 21.58 -3.90 -1.30
CA ALA A 13 22.42 -4.28 -2.43
C ALA A 13 22.12 -3.51 -3.73
N GLY A 14 21.27 -2.47 -3.67
CA GLY A 14 20.91 -1.65 -4.82
C GLY A 14 19.88 -2.28 -5.76
N VAL A 15 19.23 -3.37 -5.34
CA VAL A 15 18.17 -4.04 -6.11
C VAL A 15 16.85 -3.35 -5.86
N ARG A 16 16.17 -2.94 -6.93
CA ARG A 16 14.79 -2.42 -6.88
C ARG A 16 13.84 -3.52 -7.32
N LEU A 17 12.89 -3.85 -6.45
CA LEU A 17 11.84 -4.81 -6.74
C LEU A 17 10.51 -4.07 -6.95
N ARG A 18 9.78 -4.45 -8.00
CA ARG A 18 8.47 -3.87 -8.34
C ARG A 18 7.48 -4.98 -8.61
N LEU A 19 6.27 -4.84 -8.05
CA LEU A 19 5.17 -5.72 -8.39
C LEU A 19 4.64 -5.36 -9.78
N ARG A 20 4.48 -6.37 -10.63
CA ARG A 20 3.83 -6.25 -11.92
C ARG A 20 2.31 -6.46 -11.79
N PRO A 21 1.52 -5.96 -12.75
CA PRO A 21 0.06 -6.17 -12.74
C PRO A 21 -0.38 -7.63 -12.79
N ASP A 22 0.47 -8.53 -13.31
CA ASP A 22 0.26 -9.97 -13.37
C ASP A 22 0.59 -10.70 -12.04
N GLY A 23 0.96 -9.97 -11.00
CA GLY A 23 1.39 -10.52 -9.71
C GLY A 23 2.84 -11.00 -9.69
N GLY A 24 3.57 -10.88 -10.81
CA GLY A 24 5.00 -11.17 -10.86
C GLY A 24 5.84 -10.07 -10.21
N VAL A 25 7.07 -10.41 -9.81
CA VAL A 25 8.04 -9.43 -9.31
C VAL A 25 9.07 -9.15 -10.39
N ARG A 26 9.19 -7.88 -10.80
CA ARG A 26 10.27 -7.39 -11.64
C ARG A 26 11.42 -6.91 -10.76
N MET A 27 12.64 -7.21 -11.18
CA MET A 27 13.86 -6.82 -10.51
C MET A 27 14.69 -5.95 -11.45
N ASP A 28 15.03 -4.75 -10.99
CA ASP A 28 15.93 -3.82 -11.69
C ASP A 28 17.13 -3.54 -10.77
N ALA A 29 18.35 -3.69 -11.27
CA ALA A 29 19.59 -3.44 -10.53
C ALA A 29 20.64 -2.82 -11.46
N ALA A 30 21.46 -1.91 -10.94
CA ALA A 30 22.53 -1.26 -11.72
C ALA A 30 23.71 -2.21 -11.98
N GLU A 31 23.97 -3.09 -11.02
CA GLU A 31 24.99 -4.14 -11.08
C GLU A 31 24.34 -5.51 -10.83
N PRO A 32 24.96 -6.61 -11.29
CA PRO A 32 24.48 -7.95 -10.98
C PRO A 32 24.35 -8.17 -9.47
N PRO A 33 23.17 -8.53 -8.95
CA PRO A 33 23.01 -8.76 -7.52
C PRO A 33 23.84 -9.95 -7.03
N PRO A 34 24.32 -9.92 -5.78
CA PRO A 34 24.97 -11.07 -5.16
C PRO A 34 24.11 -12.34 -5.23
N ALA A 35 24.75 -13.49 -5.47
CA ALA A 35 24.06 -14.76 -5.73
C ALA A 35 23.24 -15.25 -4.52
N ASP A 36 23.67 -14.92 -3.31
CA ASP A 36 22.97 -15.21 -2.07
C ASP A 36 21.72 -14.34 -1.87
N VAL A 37 21.77 -13.05 -2.21
CA VAL A 37 20.59 -12.18 -2.27
C VAL A 37 19.56 -12.75 -3.24
N LEU A 38 19.99 -13.22 -4.41
CA LEU A 38 19.11 -13.88 -5.37
C LEU A 38 18.51 -15.18 -4.82
N ALA A 39 19.28 -15.98 -4.09
CA ALA A 39 18.79 -17.20 -3.46
C ALA A 39 17.72 -16.91 -2.40
N ASP A 40 17.95 -15.88 -1.56
CA ASP A 40 17.01 -15.44 -0.54
C ASP A 40 15.69 -14.94 -1.16
N LEU A 41 15.77 -14.09 -2.19
CA LEU A 41 14.59 -13.60 -2.91
C LEU A 41 13.81 -14.74 -3.58
N ARG A 42 14.50 -15.72 -4.16
CA ARG A 42 13.84 -16.90 -4.77
C ARG A 42 13.13 -17.76 -3.73
N ARG A 43 13.74 -17.95 -2.56
CA ARG A 43 13.16 -18.70 -1.45
C ARG A 43 11.86 -18.06 -0.96
N TRP A 44 11.84 -16.73 -0.84
CA TRP A 44 10.73 -15.96 -0.29
C TRP A 44 9.83 -15.32 -1.35
N ARG A 45 9.89 -15.76 -2.62
CA ARG A 45 9.28 -15.07 -3.76
C ARG A 45 7.80 -14.68 -3.59
N LYS A 46 7.00 -15.55 -2.97
CA LYS A 46 5.56 -15.33 -2.77
C LYS A 46 5.32 -14.27 -1.71
N ASP A 47 6.04 -14.36 -0.60
CA ASP A 47 5.92 -13.43 0.52
C ASP A 47 6.48 -12.06 0.15
N VAL A 48 7.57 -12.02 -0.63
CA VAL A 48 8.09 -10.76 -1.20
C VAL A 48 7.05 -10.11 -2.13
N ALA A 49 6.40 -10.87 -3.00
CA ALA A 49 5.32 -10.35 -3.85
C ALA A 49 4.16 -9.81 -3.00
N HIS A 50 3.77 -10.52 -1.94
CA HIS A 50 2.73 -10.08 -1.01
C HIS A 50 3.12 -8.79 -0.28
N LEU A 51 4.35 -8.68 0.23
CA LEU A 51 4.85 -7.47 0.87
C LEU A 51 4.87 -6.28 -0.09
N LEU A 52 5.26 -6.47 -1.35
CA LEU A 52 5.20 -5.43 -2.37
C LEU A 52 3.76 -5.01 -2.66
N ALA A 53 2.81 -5.95 -2.71
CA ALA A 53 1.39 -5.64 -2.88
C ALA A 53 0.85 -4.79 -1.73
N LEU A 54 1.18 -5.15 -0.48
CA LEU A 54 0.80 -4.37 0.70
C LEU A 54 1.40 -2.96 0.66
N ARG A 55 2.68 -2.82 0.29
CA ARG A 55 3.32 -1.50 0.12
C ARG A 55 2.61 -0.65 -0.94
N CYS A 56 2.22 -1.25 -2.07
CA CYS A 56 1.46 -0.56 -3.11
C CYS A 56 0.08 -0.10 -2.61
N LEU A 57 -0.62 -0.95 -1.86
CA LEU A 57 -1.92 -0.58 -1.28
C LEU A 57 -1.79 0.57 -0.28
N ILE A 58 -0.79 0.53 0.61
CA ILE A 58 -0.53 1.60 1.57
C ILE A 58 -0.28 2.92 0.83
N ALA A 59 0.64 2.92 -0.14
CA ALA A 59 0.96 4.11 -0.93
C ALA A 59 -0.26 4.66 -1.70
N PHE A 60 -1.13 3.77 -2.20
CA PHE A 60 -2.38 4.17 -2.83
C PHE A 60 -3.33 4.86 -1.84
N TYR A 61 -3.52 4.27 -0.65
CA TYR A 61 -4.38 4.86 0.38
C TYR A 61 -3.86 6.20 0.89
N GLU A 62 -2.56 6.31 1.14
CA GLU A 62 -1.92 7.57 1.55
C GLU A 62 -2.13 8.66 0.51
N ARG A 63 -2.01 8.32 -0.77
CA ARG A 63 -2.25 9.27 -1.85
C ARG A 63 -3.71 9.71 -1.92
N ALA A 64 -4.65 8.77 -1.85
CA ALA A 64 -6.07 9.07 -1.86
C ALA A 64 -6.49 9.97 -0.68
N GLN A 65 -5.91 9.74 0.51
CA GLN A 65 -6.14 10.61 1.67
C GLN A 65 -5.59 12.02 1.47
N ALA A 66 -4.38 12.15 0.92
CA ALA A 66 -3.79 13.45 0.62
C ALA A 66 -4.62 14.24 -0.40
N ASP A 67 -5.08 13.58 -1.47
CA ASP A 67 -5.92 14.19 -2.49
C ASP A 67 -7.30 14.60 -1.91
N ALA A 68 -7.90 13.79 -1.03
CA ALA A 68 -9.13 14.13 -0.33
C ALA A 68 -8.96 15.34 0.62
N LEU A 69 -7.86 15.39 1.37
CA LEU A 69 -7.56 16.53 2.25
C LEU A 69 -7.33 17.81 1.45
N ALA A 70 -6.63 17.72 0.31
CA ALA A 70 -6.42 18.86 -0.58
C ALA A 70 -7.74 19.38 -1.16
N ALA A 71 -8.68 18.50 -1.50
CA ALA A 71 -10.01 18.89 -1.98
C ALA A 71 -10.84 19.61 -0.90
N LEU A 72 -10.71 19.23 0.36
CA LEU A 72 -11.37 19.91 1.49
C LEU A 72 -10.76 21.27 1.82
N ALA A 73 -9.46 21.45 1.57
CA ALA A 73 -8.75 22.70 1.80
C ALA A 73 -8.95 23.74 0.69
N ALA A 74 -9.67 23.41 -0.39
CA ALA A 74 -9.92 24.33 -1.49
C ALA A 74 -10.88 25.47 -1.05
N PRO A 75 -10.59 26.74 -1.40
CA PRO A 75 -11.27 27.92 -0.84
C PRO A 75 -12.72 28.14 -1.33
N ASP A 76 -13.18 27.46 -2.38
CA ASP A 76 -14.58 27.53 -2.87
C ASP A 76 -15.47 26.45 -2.23
N SER A 77 -15.31 26.22 -0.93
CA SER A 77 -15.89 25.07 -0.21
C SER A 77 -17.02 25.42 0.75
N ASP A 78 -17.83 26.43 0.44
CA ASP A 78 -19.09 26.68 1.16
C ASP A 78 -20.09 25.49 1.10
N LEU A 79 -19.82 24.48 0.25
CA LEU A 79 -20.59 23.23 0.12
C LEU A 79 -19.87 21.97 0.63
N ALA A 80 -18.61 22.05 1.06
CA ALA A 80 -17.83 20.85 1.43
C ALA A 80 -17.98 20.49 2.92
N ALA A 81 -18.15 21.49 3.79
CA ALA A 81 -18.32 21.26 5.23
C ALA A 81 -19.58 20.45 5.55
N GLU A 82 -20.70 20.66 4.86
CA GLU A 82 -21.94 19.89 5.06
C GLU A 82 -21.84 18.42 4.62
N ARG A 83 -21.05 18.13 3.57
CA ARG A 83 -20.94 16.77 3.02
C ARG A 83 -20.07 15.85 3.87
N VAL A 84 -19.09 16.39 4.58
CA VAL A 84 -18.26 15.62 5.52
C VAL A 84 -19.05 15.24 6.78
N VAL A 85 -19.90 16.15 7.29
CA VAL A 85 -20.77 15.86 8.44
C VAL A 85 -21.82 14.79 8.11
N MET A 86 -22.42 14.83 6.90
CA MET A 86 -23.36 13.80 6.45
C MET A 86 -22.71 12.42 6.23
N ALA A 87 -21.47 12.38 5.72
CA ALA A 87 -20.75 11.12 5.54
C ALA A 87 -20.31 10.48 6.88
N GLN A 88 -20.01 11.30 7.90
CA GLN A 88 -19.68 10.83 9.24
C GLN A 88 -20.93 10.34 10.02
N HIS A 89 -22.12 10.88 9.76
CA HIS A 89 -23.36 10.41 10.37
C HIS A 89 -23.95 9.13 9.76
N TYR A 90 -23.62 8.80 8.51
CA TYR A 90 -24.04 7.53 7.88
C TYR A 90 -23.14 6.32 8.19
N SER A 91 -22.06 6.50 8.94
CA SER A 91 -21.24 5.41 9.50
C SER A 91 -21.57 5.13 10.98
N ALA A 92 -22.80 5.39 11.41
CA ALA A 92 -23.37 4.74 12.59
C ALA A 92 -24.30 3.63 12.09
N ALA A 93 -23.93 2.38 12.36
CA ALA A 93 -24.82 1.24 12.19
C ALA A 93 -26.22 1.54 12.80
N PRO A 94 -27.32 1.03 12.22
CA PRO A 94 -28.64 1.23 12.82
C PRO A 94 -28.63 0.68 14.26
N PRO A 95 -29.11 1.44 15.26
CA PRO A 95 -29.41 0.84 16.56
C PRO A 95 -30.52 -0.18 16.35
N GLY A 96 -30.27 -1.41 16.79
CA GLY A 96 -31.02 -2.59 16.37
C GLY A 96 -32.48 -2.62 16.77
N GLU A 97 -33.22 -3.57 16.19
CA GLU A 97 -34.49 -4.04 16.71
C GLU A 97 -34.39 -5.55 16.98
N SER A 98 -34.06 -5.89 18.23
CA SER A 98 -34.48 -7.14 18.86
C SER A 98 -35.81 -6.88 19.56
N VAL A 99 -36.93 -7.18 18.89
CA VAL A 99 -38.28 -7.35 19.42
C VAL A 99 -38.97 -8.29 18.41
N ARG A 100 -39.40 -9.52 18.65
CA ARG A 100 -39.93 -10.26 19.81
C ARG A 100 -39.66 -11.75 19.58
#